data_AF-E6MR34-F1
#
_entry.id   AF-E6MR34-F1
#
_cell.length_a   1.000
_cell.length_b   1.000
_cell.length_c   1.000
_cell.angle_alpha   90.00
_cell.angle_beta   90.00
_cell.angle_gamma   90.00
#
_symmetry.space_group_name_H-M   'P 1'
#
loop_
_entity.id
_entity.type
_entity.pdbx_description
1 polymer ?
#
loop_
_entity_poly.entity_id
_entity_poly.type
_entity_poly.pdbx_seq_one_letter_code
_entity_poly.pdbx_strand_id
1 'polypeptide(L)'
;MSIVNGIIQAPVSIADVKTVLGETSNDLATLCRSDKINMWAKFKPVELNKPFTSDEFDFANRKWRDNATWFKGADFAGLGICGIKIAHGNTLQSLTELYDKGLGNWSRVKVGSTFACPYRLSDFIGYKHAATAPFKRPSIMIEGTKNGSITAIMMIKDVSIDYELNIYNIGILAETYFGVALKNESGQIVCFKTSNEPLKSGNASVDIENANLDIGAYKAYAFLSSVPLALNRPPVKAIYYTIHGFSASETKVTSNQYNIEKYYVIQAYETIKGEICVKIKIDKSYPGGSTNNFYVMLRFSSTEMDSPMIKGEQAYNFEHVNPGETYTHFF
;
A
#
# COMPACT_ATOMS: atom_id res chain seq x y z
N MET A 1 39.54 -12.21 -7.16
CA MET A 1 38.10 -12.56 -7.04
C MET A 1 37.33 -11.32 -7.45
N SER A 2 36.38 -11.44 -8.38
CA SER A 2 35.70 -10.27 -8.96
C SER A 2 34.43 -9.92 -8.17
N ILE A 3 34.46 -10.10 -6.84
CA ILE A 3 33.33 -9.82 -5.96
C ILE A 3 33.78 -8.74 -4.99
N VAL A 4 33.15 -7.57 -5.05
CA VAL A 4 33.43 -6.43 -4.19
C VAL A 4 32.15 -6.03 -3.48
N ASN A 5 32.13 -6.06 -2.16
CA ASN A 5 30.95 -5.74 -1.34
C ASN A 5 29.67 -6.52 -1.75
N GLY A 6 29.83 -7.80 -2.13
CA GLY A 6 28.73 -8.65 -2.58
C GLY A 6 28.19 -8.33 -3.99
N ILE A 7 28.92 -7.53 -4.77
CA ILE A 7 28.61 -7.18 -6.15
C ILE A 7 29.63 -7.85 -7.07
N ILE A 8 29.16 -8.57 -8.09
CA ILE A 8 30.02 -9.15 -9.13
C ILE A 8 30.51 -8.03 -10.07
N GLN A 9 31.81 -7.96 -10.30
CA GLN A 9 32.50 -6.97 -11.13
C GLN A 9 33.12 -7.64 -12.37
N ALA A 10 33.45 -6.86 -13.39
CA ALA A 10 34.23 -7.37 -14.51
C ALA A 10 35.74 -7.49 -14.16
N PRO A 11 36.47 -8.46 -14.74
CA PRO A 11 35.98 -9.57 -15.56
C PRO A 11 35.21 -10.59 -14.71
N VAL A 12 34.09 -11.07 -15.23
CA VAL A 12 33.21 -12.05 -14.55
C VAL A 12 33.59 -13.48 -14.96
N SER A 13 33.62 -14.39 -13.99
CA SER A 13 33.82 -15.83 -14.20
C SER A 13 32.67 -16.66 -13.64
N ILE A 14 32.58 -17.93 -14.07
CA ILE A 14 31.65 -18.91 -13.50
C ILE A 14 31.87 -19.07 -11.99
N ALA A 15 33.12 -19.00 -11.53
CA ALA A 15 33.45 -19.12 -10.10
C ALA A 15 32.87 -17.95 -9.27
N ASP A 16 32.88 -16.72 -9.79
CA ASP A 16 32.31 -15.57 -9.09
C ASP A 16 30.79 -15.74 -8.92
N VAL A 17 30.09 -16.15 -9.99
CA VAL A 17 28.63 -16.38 -9.96
C VAL A 17 28.27 -17.49 -8.99
N LYS A 18 28.98 -18.63 -9.03
CA LYS A 18 28.80 -19.74 -8.09
C LYS A 18 28.95 -19.30 -6.64
N THR A 19 30.00 -18.52 -6.36
CA THR A 19 30.29 -18.05 -5.00
C THR A 19 29.17 -17.15 -4.50
N VAL A 20 28.71 -16.19 -5.30
CA VAL A 20 27.66 -15.25 -4.92
C VAL A 20 26.30 -15.93 -4.79
N LEU A 21 25.96 -16.88 -5.67
CA LEU A 21 24.70 -17.61 -5.61
C LEU A 21 24.75 -18.79 -4.62
N GLY A 22 25.92 -19.19 -4.12
CA GLY A 22 26.08 -20.44 -3.36
C GLY A 22 25.70 -21.68 -4.18
N GLU A 23 26.07 -21.71 -5.46
CA GLU A 23 25.80 -22.83 -6.39
C GLU A 23 27.07 -23.65 -6.68
N THR A 24 26.90 -24.94 -6.96
CA THR A 24 28.02 -25.85 -7.27
C THR A 24 28.19 -26.11 -8.77
N SER A 25 27.17 -25.82 -9.58
CA SER A 25 27.18 -26.05 -11.02
C SER A 25 28.18 -25.16 -11.76
N ASN A 26 28.88 -25.71 -12.75
CA ASN A 26 29.69 -24.93 -13.70
C ASN A 26 28.93 -24.61 -15.00
N ASP A 27 27.71 -25.11 -15.14
CA ASP A 27 26.87 -24.88 -16.31
C ASP A 27 26.23 -23.48 -16.26
N LEU A 28 26.52 -22.66 -17.26
CA LEU A 28 26.03 -21.28 -17.34
C LEU A 28 24.51 -21.23 -17.40
N ALA A 29 23.86 -22.16 -18.10
CA ALA A 29 22.40 -22.20 -18.20
C ALA A 29 21.76 -22.43 -16.82
N THR A 30 22.30 -23.37 -16.04
CA THR A 30 21.89 -23.64 -14.65
C THR A 30 22.05 -22.40 -13.79
N LEU A 31 23.20 -21.70 -13.86
CA LEU A 31 23.45 -20.50 -13.08
C LEU A 31 22.51 -19.36 -13.45
N CYS A 32 22.29 -19.09 -14.74
CA CYS A 32 21.34 -18.08 -15.21
C CYS A 32 19.89 -18.39 -14.81
N ARG A 33 19.54 -19.66 -14.53
CA ARG A 33 18.20 -20.10 -14.16
C ARG A 33 18.02 -20.40 -12.66
N SER A 34 19.07 -20.20 -11.85
CA SER A 34 19.03 -20.46 -10.41
C SER A 34 17.89 -19.70 -9.71
N ASP A 35 17.22 -20.39 -8.79
CA ASP A 35 16.20 -19.83 -7.90
C ASP A 35 16.79 -18.89 -6.84
N LYS A 36 18.12 -18.92 -6.65
CA LYS A 36 18.85 -18.05 -5.72
C LYS A 36 19.15 -16.67 -6.30
N ILE A 37 18.80 -16.43 -7.57
CA ILE A 37 18.92 -15.09 -8.17
C ILE A 37 17.87 -14.17 -7.59
N ASN A 38 18.32 -13.07 -7.00
CA ASN A 38 17.49 -12.02 -6.45
C ASN A 38 16.81 -11.21 -7.57
N MET A 39 15.48 -11.18 -7.56
CA MET A 39 14.66 -10.46 -8.55
C MET A 39 14.84 -8.94 -8.52
N TRP A 40 15.31 -8.37 -7.40
CA TRP A 40 15.49 -6.93 -7.22
C TRP A 40 16.84 -6.40 -7.69
N ALA A 41 17.79 -7.29 -7.99
CA ALA A 41 19.04 -6.88 -8.62
C ALA A 41 18.75 -6.26 -10.00
N LYS A 42 19.34 -5.09 -10.26
CA LYS A 42 19.22 -4.40 -11.55
C LYS A 42 19.80 -5.30 -12.64
N PHE A 43 21.09 -5.60 -12.52
CA PHE A 43 21.82 -6.45 -13.46
C PHE A 43 21.71 -7.91 -13.01
N LYS A 44 20.61 -8.55 -13.39
CA LYS A 44 20.38 -9.99 -13.25
C LYS A 44 20.16 -10.59 -14.64
N PRO A 45 20.36 -11.91 -14.83
CA PRO A 45 19.97 -12.56 -16.06
C PRO A 45 18.46 -12.41 -16.30
N VAL A 46 18.13 -11.81 -17.44
CA VAL A 46 16.77 -11.57 -17.94
C VAL A 46 16.59 -12.18 -19.33
N GLU A 47 15.35 -12.42 -19.72
CA GLU A 47 15.06 -12.88 -21.07
C GLU A 47 15.29 -11.73 -22.07
N LEU A 48 16.40 -11.83 -22.81
CA LEU A 48 16.73 -10.95 -23.92
C LEU A 48 17.13 -11.83 -25.11
N ASN A 49 16.35 -11.80 -26.19
CA ASN A 49 16.64 -12.60 -27.38
C ASN A 49 17.76 -11.97 -28.24
N LYS A 50 18.92 -11.74 -27.63
CA LYS A 50 20.14 -11.25 -28.28
C LYS A 50 21.36 -11.88 -27.61
N PRO A 51 22.33 -12.42 -28.37
CA PRO A 51 23.56 -12.98 -27.80
C PRO A 51 24.41 -11.95 -27.08
N PHE A 52 24.36 -10.69 -27.52
CA PHE A 52 25.04 -9.55 -26.91
C PHE A 52 24.05 -8.40 -26.70
N THR A 53 24.26 -7.61 -25.64
CA THR A 53 23.54 -6.34 -25.51
C THR A 53 24.12 -5.29 -26.48
N SER A 54 23.27 -4.35 -26.92
CA SER A 54 23.67 -3.15 -27.64
C SER A 54 24.09 -2.00 -26.72
N ASP A 55 23.95 -2.15 -25.41
CA ASP A 55 24.40 -1.14 -24.44
C ASP A 55 25.92 -1.10 -24.32
N GLU A 56 26.44 0.09 -24.05
CA GLU A 56 27.88 0.31 -23.92
C GLU A 56 28.42 -0.14 -22.56
N PHE A 57 29.59 -0.77 -22.60
CA PHE A 57 30.37 -1.12 -21.43
C PHE A 57 31.50 -0.12 -21.21
N ASP A 58 31.63 0.42 -20.00
CA ASP A 58 32.75 1.26 -19.62
C ASP A 58 33.90 0.38 -19.14
N PHE A 59 34.87 0.15 -20.03
CA PHE A 59 36.04 -0.67 -19.72
C PHE A 59 36.98 -0.04 -18.68
N ALA A 60 37.01 1.29 -18.58
CA ALA A 60 37.85 1.98 -17.61
C ALA A 60 37.30 1.80 -16.19
N ASN A 61 35.98 1.92 -16.03
CA ASN A 61 35.31 1.78 -14.75
C ASN A 61 34.75 0.37 -14.49
N ARG A 62 34.91 -0.56 -15.43
CA ARG A 62 34.48 -1.97 -15.36
C ARG A 62 32.99 -2.14 -15.04
N LYS A 63 32.14 -1.23 -15.51
CA LYS A 63 30.69 -1.23 -15.30
C LYS A 63 29.92 -1.01 -16.59
N TRP A 64 28.65 -1.42 -16.60
CA TRP A 64 27.70 -0.93 -17.60
C TRP A 64 27.54 0.59 -17.47
N ARG A 65 27.45 1.30 -18.59
CA ARG A 65 27.14 2.74 -18.55
C ARG A 65 25.76 2.99 -17.95
N ASP A 66 25.56 4.18 -17.41
CA ASP A 66 24.36 4.53 -16.65
C ASP A 66 23.08 4.50 -17.51
N ASN A 67 23.22 4.67 -18.83
CA ASN A 67 22.16 4.59 -19.82
C ASN A 67 21.84 3.16 -20.30
N ALA A 68 22.48 2.12 -19.74
CA ALA A 68 22.20 0.75 -20.13
C ALA A 68 20.72 0.39 -19.92
N THR A 69 20.15 -0.41 -20.82
CA THR A 69 18.73 -0.77 -20.80
C THR A 69 18.46 -2.27 -20.91
N TRP A 70 19.47 -3.09 -21.26
CA TRP A 70 19.32 -4.55 -21.44
C TRP A 70 18.71 -5.26 -20.24
N PHE A 71 18.95 -4.75 -19.03
CA PHE A 71 18.45 -5.33 -17.80
C PHE A 71 16.93 -5.29 -17.69
N LYS A 72 16.27 -4.48 -18.53
CA LYS A 72 14.81 -4.47 -18.67
C LYS A 72 14.30 -5.75 -19.34
N GLY A 73 15.11 -6.41 -20.18
CA GLY A 73 14.72 -7.61 -20.92
C GLY A 73 13.52 -7.36 -21.83
N ALA A 74 12.59 -8.32 -21.91
CA ALA A 74 11.22 -8.03 -22.31
C ALA A 74 10.55 -7.15 -21.23
N ASP A 75 9.86 -6.09 -21.65
CA ASP A 75 9.18 -5.13 -20.75
C ASP A 75 7.69 -5.04 -21.11
N PHE A 76 6.98 -6.15 -20.90
CA PHE A 76 5.54 -6.25 -21.17
C PHE A 76 4.85 -6.95 -20.00
N ALA A 77 3.71 -6.42 -19.55
CA ALA A 77 2.97 -6.89 -18.36
C ALA A 77 2.73 -8.43 -18.32
N GLY A 78 2.59 -9.08 -19.49
CA GLY A 78 2.39 -10.52 -19.60
C GLY A 78 3.66 -11.38 -19.73
N LEU A 79 4.80 -10.78 -20.09
CA LEU A 79 6.06 -11.49 -20.38
C LEU A 79 7.11 -11.29 -19.26
N GLY A 80 6.93 -10.24 -18.47
CA GLY A 80 7.85 -9.83 -17.42
C GLY A 80 8.22 -8.37 -17.59
N ILE A 81 8.39 -7.65 -16.48
CA ILE A 81 8.86 -6.26 -16.43
C ILE A 81 10.18 -6.31 -15.69
N CYS A 82 11.29 -5.99 -16.37
CA CYS A 82 12.65 -6.12 -15.82
C CYS A 82 12.97 -7.53 -15.30
N GLY A 83 12.48 -8.57 -15.99
CA GLY A 83 12.63 -9.97 -15.60
C GLY A 83 11.77 -10.41 -14.41
N ILE A 84 10.70 -9.69 -14.12
CA ILE A 84 9.76 -9.97 -13.02
C ILE A 84 8.36 -10.19 -13.59
N LYS A 85 7.75 -11.34 -13.28
CA LYS A 85 6.36 -11.61 -13.54
C LYS A 85 5.52 -10.97 -12.44
N ILE A 86 4.66 -10.04 -12.84
CA ILE A 86 3.80 -9.27 -11.94
C ILE A 86 2.38 -9.78 -12.07
N ALA A 87 1.77 -10.13 -10.95
CA ALA A 87 0.37 -10.51 -10.90
C ALA A 87 -0.50 -9.27 -11.19
N HIS A 88 -1.46 -9.43 -12.11
CA HIS A 88 -2.28 -8.33 -12.59
C HIS A 88 -3.68 -8.80 -13.01
N GLY A 89 -4.62 -7.87 -13.00
CA GLY A 89 -5.99 -8.06 -13.47
C GLY A 89 -6.38 -6.96 -14.46
N ASN A 90 -7.37 -7.26 -15.29
CA ASN A 90 -7.94 -6.28 -16.25
C ASN A 90 -9.15 -5.53 -15.65
N THR A 91 -9.58 -5.93 -14.45
CA THR A 91 -10.59 -5.23 -13.64
C THR A 91 -10.12 -5.17 -12.19
N LEU A 92 -10.55 -4.16 -11.43
CA LEU A 92 -10.27 -4.10 -9.99
C LEU A 92 -10.79 -5.35 -9.27
N GLN A 93 -11.91 -5.93 -9.71
CA GLN A 93 -12.44 -7.18 -9.17
C GLN A 93 -11.46 -8.35 -9.36
N SER A 94 -10.96 -8.56 -10.58
CA SER A 94 -9.98 -9.63 -10.85
C SER A 94 -8.67 -9.44 -10.07
N LEU A 95 -8.29 -8.19 -9.80
CA LEU A 95 -7.14 -7.85 -8.97
C LEU A 95 -7.37 -8.24 -7.49
N THR A 96 -8.50 -7.85 -6.89
CA THR A 96 -8.76 -8.16 -5.47
C THR A 96 -8.86 -9.68 -5.24
N GLU A 97 -9.40 -10.42 -6.21
CA GLU A 97 -9.42 -11.89 -6.19
C GLU A 97 -8.02 -12.52 -6.20
N LEU A 98 -7.03 -11.92 -6.86
CA LEU A 98 -5.65 -12.40 -6.81
C LEU A 98 -5.11 -12.32 -5.38
N TYR A 99 -5.38 -11.23 -4.66
CA TYR A 99 -5.00 -11.11 -3.26
C TYR A 99 -5.72 -12.12 -2.38
N ASP A 100 -7.05 -12.25 -2.55
CA ASP A 100 -7.85 -13.16 -1.73
C ASP A 100 -7.43 -14.63 -1.89
N LYS A 101 -6.95 -15.01 -3.08
CA LYS A 101 -6.45 -16.36 -3.38
C LYS A 101 -4.96 -16.56 -3.03
N GLY A 102 -4.27 -15.54 -2.51
CA GLY A 102 -2.84 -15.60 -2.24
C GLY A 102 -1.96 -15.64 -3.50
N LEU A 103 -2.50 -15.24 -4.66
CA LEU A 103 -1.85 -15.23 -5.97
C LEU A 103 -1.31 -13.85 -6.36
N GLY A 104 -1.36 -12.87 -5.45
CA GLY A 104 -0.93 -11.50 -5.70
C GLY A 104 0.59 -11.28 -5.64
N ASN A 105 1.40 -12.30 -5.35
CA ASN A 105 2.84 -12.11 -5.24
C ASN A 105 3.54 -12.08 -6.62
N TRP A 106 4.72 -11.48 -6.65
CA TRP A 106 5.54 -11.39 -7.87
C TRP A 106 6.62 -12.46 -7.86
N SER A 107 7.09 -12.86 -9.03
CA SER A 107 8.14 -13.87 -9.17
C SER A 107 9.14 -13.51 -10.26
N ARG A 108 10.35 -14.05 -10.16
CA ARG A 108 11.37 -13.88 -11.19
C ARG A 108 10.99 -14.70 -12.44
N VAL A 109 11.16 -14.10 -13.62
CA VAL A 109 11.14 -14.83 -14.90
C VAL A 109 12.51 -15.47 -15.11
N LYS A 110 12.54 -16.80 -15.25
CA LYS A 110 13.79 -17.54 -15.52
C LYS A 110 14.14 -17.40 -17.00
N VAL A 111 15.42 -17.18 -17.31
CA VAL A 111 15.90 -17.07 -18.69
C VAL A 111 15.51 -18.32 -19.49
N GLY A 112 14.80 -18.16 -20.61
CA GLY A 112 14.38 -19.26 -21.47
C GLY A 112 13.07 -19.94 -21.05
N SER A 113 12.21 -19.26 -20.30
CA SER A 113 10.88 -19.74 -19.87
C SER A 113 9.74 -19.23 -20.76
N THR A 114 9.82 -17.99 -21.23
CA THR A 114 8.79 -17.36 -22.07
C THR A 114 9.13 -17.50 -23.56
N PHE A 115 10.40 -17.35 -23.91
CA PHE A 115 10.91 -17.53 -25.26
C PHE A 115 12.37 -18.00 -25.24
N ALA A 116 12.80 -18.65 -26.33
CA ALA A 116 14.19 -19.04 -26.49
C ALA A 116 15.10 -17.80 -26.48
N CYS A 117 16.05 -17.75 -25.55
CA CYS A 117 17.04 -16.69 -25.44
C CYS A 117 18.37 -17.23 -24.91
N PRO A 118 19.50 -16.59 -25.26
CA PRO A 118 20.82 -17.04 -24.85
C PRO A 118 21.09 -16.79 -23.35
N TYR A 119 21.95 -17.63 -22.77
CA TYR A 119 22.50 -17.45 -21.43
C TYR A 119 23.80 -16.66 -21.53
N ARG A 120 23.91 -15.56 -20.77
CA ARG A 120 25.03 -14.61 -20.89
C ARG A 120 25.69 -14.41 -19.54
N LEU A 121 26.98 -14.73 -19.47
CA LEU A 121 27.76 -14.54 -18.25
C LEU A 121 27.90 -13.05 -17.89
N SER A 122 27.95 -12.17 -18.91
CA SER A 122 28.03 -10.72 -18.76
C SER A 122 26.82 -10.09 -18.06
N ASP A 123 25.67 -10.78 -18.02
CA ASP A 123 24.48 -10.29 -17.30
C ASP A 123 24.70 -10.22 -15.79
N PHE A 124 25.70 -10.94 -15.28
CA PHE A 124 26.08 -10.88 -13.88
C PHE A 124 27.03 -9.72 -13.56
N ILE A 125 27.54 -8.98 -14.55
CA ILE A 125 28.37 -7.80 -14.25
C ILE A 125 27.49 -6.73 -13.60
N GLY A 126 27.83 -6.36 -12.37
CA GLY A 126 27.03 -5.48 -11.51
C GLY A 126 25.93 -6.21 -10.73
N TYR A 127 25.86 -7.55 -10.74
CA TYR A 127 24.84 -8.27 -9.97
C TYR A 127 25.09 -8.10 -8.47
N LYS A 128 24.10 -7.53 -7.77
CA LYS A 128 24.08 -7.37 -6.31
C LYS A 128 23.11 -8.36 -5.69
N HIS A 129 23.63 -9.40 -5.06
CA HIS A 129 22.78 -10.46 -4.48
C HIS A 129 21.90 -9.96 -3.33
N ALA A 130 22.37 -8.98 -2.56
CA ALA A 130 21.64 -8.38 -1.44
C ALA A 130 20.70 -7.23 -1.85
N ALA A 131 20.32 -7.13 -3.13
CA ALA A 131 19.38 -6.10 -3.59
C ALA A 131 18.02 -6.17 -2.89
N THR A 132 17.38 -5.02 -2.67
CA THR A 132 16.09 -4.92 -1.99
C THR A 132 15.02 -4.32 -2.89
N ALA A 133 13.76 -4.57 -2.57
CA ALA A 133 12.63 -4.06 -3.34
C ALA A 133 12.64 -2.53 -3.45
N PRO A 134 12.18 -1.96 -4.57
CA PRO A 134 12.17 -0.51 -4.80
C PRO A 134 11.13 0.24 -3.96
N PHE A 135 10.29 -0.48 -3.22
CA PHE A 135 9.28 0.06 -2.32
C PHE A 135 9.13 -0.84 -1.09
N LYS A 136 8.68 -0.26 0.02
CA LYS A 136 8.23 -1.02 1.19
C LYS A 136 6.77 -1.42 1.03
N ARG A 137 6.34 -2.41 1.82
CA ARG A 137 4.93 -2.78 1.91
C ARG A 137 4.07 -1.55 2.24
N PRO A 138 3.00 -1.28 1.48
CA PRO A 138 2.09 -0.16 1.75
C PRO A 138 1.39 -0.28 3.11
N SER A 139 1.10 0.87 3.71
CA SER A 139 0.18 1.01 4.83
C SER A 139 -1.13 1.64 4.35
N ILE A 140 -2.26 1.15 4.86
CA ILE A 140 -3.58 1.73 4.63
C ILE A 140 -4.18 2.03 6.00
N MET A 141 -4.57 3.27 6.21
CA MET A 141 -5.23 3.77 7.40
C MET A 141 -6.64 4.21 7.02
N ILE A 142 -7.62 3.84 7.84
CA ILE A 142 -9.01 4.25 7.67
C ILE A 142 -9.48 4.84 8.99
N GLU A 143 -10.01 6.05 8.95
CA GLU A 143 -10.68 6.64 10.10
C GLU A 143 -12.09 6.06 10.22
N GLY A 144 -12.39 5.46 11.38
CA GLY A 144 -13.61 4.69 11.62
C GLY A 144 -14.87 5.54 11.87
N THR A 145 -15.07 6.65 11.16
CA THR A 145 -16.29 7.47 11.23
C THR A 145 -17.09 7.38 9.92
N LYS A 146 -18.37 7.78 9.94
CA LYS A 146 -19.30 7.67 8.79
C LYS A 146 -18.85 8.47 7.54
N ASN A 147 -17.93 9.42 7.72
CA ASN A 147 -17.29 10.19 6.64
C ASN A 147 -15.80 9.80 6.48
N GLY A 148 -15.45 8.58 6.88
CA GLY A 148 -14.10 8.10 7.10
C GLY A 148 -13.12 8.56 6.02
N SER A 149 -11.98 9.08 6.47
CA SER A 149 -10.86 9.34 5.60
C SER A 149 -10.08 8.05 5.39
N ILE A 150 -9.54 7.88 4.19
CA ILE A 150 -8.65 6.77 3.86
C ILE A 150 -7.33 7.40 3.42
N THR A 151 -6.25 7.02 4.09
CA THR A 151 -4.89 7.36 3.70
C THR A 151 -4.14 6.08 3.42
N ALA A 152 -3.68 5.91 2.19
CA ALA A 152 -2.78 4.84 1.79
C ALA A 152 -1.42 5.44 1.42
N ILE A 153 -0.34 4.85 1.92
CA ILE A 153 1.03 5.31 1.66
C ILE A 153 1.91 4.10 1.34
N MET A 154 2.71 4.22 0.29
CA MET A 154 3.79 3.28 -0.04
C MET A 154 5.12 4.04 -0.06
N MET A 155 6.04 3.64 0.82
CA MET A 155 7.37 4.24 0.84
C MET A 155 8.18 3.73 -0.35
N ILE A 156 8.65 4.65 -1.20
CA ILE A 156 9.56 4.35 -2.30
C ILE A 156 11.01 4.48 -1.80
N LYS A 157 11.88 3.59 -2.27
CA LYS A 157 13.32 3.62 -2.00
C LYS A 157 13.99 4.78 -2.74
N ASP A 158 14.97 5.41 -2.09
CA ASP A 158 15.75 6.50 -2.66
C ASP A 158 16.47 6.09 -3.97
N VAL A 159 16.63 7.07 -4.87
CA VAL A 159 16.95 6.95 -6.29
C VAL A 159 18.43 6.67 -6.57
N SER A 160 19.29 6.89 -5.57
CA SER A 160 20.75 6.98 -5.67
C SER A 160 21.50 5.65 -5.56
N ILE A 161 20.82 4.51 -5.72
CA ILE A 161 21.41 3.20 -5.44
C ILE A 161 21.77 2.48 -6.73
N ASP A 162 23.07 2.47 -7.03
CA ASP A 162 23.62 1.67 -8.12
C ASP A 162 23.35 0.17 -7.90
N TYR A 163 23.19 -0.57 -9.01
CA TYR A 163 23.05 -2.04 -9.06
C TYR A 163 21.72 -2.65 -8.57
N GLU A 164 20.75 -1.84 -8.17
CA GLU A 164 19.41 -2.30 -7.74
C GLU A 164 18.29 -1.69 -8.59
N LEU A 165 17.17 -2.41 -8.71
CA LEU A 165 15.97 -1.82 -9.28
C LEU A 165 15.45 -0.71 -8.36
N ASN A 166 15.05 0.40 -8.95
CA ASN A 166 14.40 1.52 -8.30
C ASN A 166 13.11 1.86 -9.06
N ILE A 167 12.31 2.78 -8.52
CA ILE A 167 10.99 3.09 -9.10
C ILE A 167 11.06 3.68 -10.51
N TYR A 168 12.19 4.29 -10.88
CA TYR A 168 12.38 4.95 -12.18
C TYR A 168 12.82 3.97 -13.27
N ASN A 169 13.38 2.83 -12.88
CA ASN A 169 13.94 1.86 -13.81
C ASN A 169 13.21 0.50 -13.80
N ILE A 170 12.10 0.38 -13.08
CA ILE A 170 11.22 -0.81 -13.06
C ILE A 170 10.24 -0.85 -14.25
N GLY A 171 10.73 -0.53 -15.44
CA GLY A 171 9.98 -0.61 -16.70
C GLY A 171 8.65 0.15 -16.67
N ILE A 172 7.60 -0.44 -17.25
CA ILE A 172 6.27 0.19 -17.33
C ILE A 172 5.64 0.48 -15.95
N LEU A 173 6.06 -0.20 -14.87
CA LEU A 173 5.51 0.09 -13.54
C LEU A 173 5.85 1.52 -13.07
N ALA A 174 6.95 2.11 -13.55
CA ALA A 174 7.29 3.50 -13.23
C ALA A 174 6.19 4.50 -13.65
N GLU A 175 5.44 4.15 -14.69
CA GLU A 175 4.36 4.96 -15.28
C GLU A 175 2.98 4.71 -14.64
N THR A 176 2.90 3.83 -13.64
CA THR A 176 1.64 3.48 -12.98
C THR A 176 1.31 4.41 -11.82
N TYR A 177 0.05 4.41 -11.41
CA TYR A 177 -0.51 5.23 -10.34
C TYR A 177 -0.79 4.36 -9.12
N PHE A 178 -0.34 4.78 -7.94
CA PHE A 178 -0.59 4.06 -6.69
C PHE A 178 -2.06 4.19 -6.30
N GLY A 179 -2.71 3.09 -5.89
CA GLY A 179 -4.13 3.03 -5.65
C GLY A 179 -4.54 2.29 -4.39
N VAL A 180 -5.72 2.64 -3.88
CA VAL A 180 -6.40 1.95 -2.80
C VAL A 180 -7.80 1.56 -3.23
N ALA A 181 -8.23 0.36 -2.86
CA ALA A 181 -9.59 -0.13 -3.04
C ALA A 181 -10.10 -0.79 -1.76
N LEU A 182 -11.38 -0.59 -1.45
CA LEU A 182 -12.08 -1.24 -0.34
C LEU A 182 -13.17 -2.15 -0.88
N LYS A 183 -13.23 -3.35 -0.30
CA LYS A 183 -14.29 -4.33 -0.55
C LYS A 183 -15.09 -4.54 0.73
N ASN A 184 -16.41 -4.45 0.64
CA ASN A 184 -17.31 -4.73 1.77
C ASN A 184 -17.41 -6.24 2.05
N GLU A 185 -18.11 -6.61 3.12
CA GLU A 185 -18.36 -8.02 3.48
C GLU A 185 -19.11 -8.80 2.38
N SER A 186 -19.94 -8.13 1.60
CA SER A 186 -20.64 -8.71 0.44
C SER A 186 -19.72 -8.99 -0.76
N GLY A 187 -18.43 -8.63 -0.68
CA GLY A 187 -17.47 -8.85 -1.75
C GLY A 187 -17.52 -7.79 -2.85
N GLN A 188 -18.24 -6.68 -2.66
CA GLN A 188 -18.34 -5.60 -3.63
C GLN A 188 -17.29 -4.52 -3.36
N ILE A 189 -16.67 -4.00 -4.42
CA ILE A 189 -15.77 -2.87 -4.33
C ILE A 189 -16.61 -1.59 -4.20
N VAL A 190 -16.48 -0.90 -3.07
CA VAL A 190 -17.31 0.26 -2.69
C VAL A 190 -16.56 1.58 -2.65
N CYS A 191 -15.22 1.51 -2.56
CA CYS A 191 -14.36 2.67 -2.58
C CYS A 191 -13.09 2.37 -3.36
N PHE A 192 -12.69 3.23 -4.29
CA PHE A 192 -11.36 3.18 -4.89
C PHE A 192 -10.92 4.53 -5.46
N LYS A 193 -9.61 4.76 -5.45
CA LYS A 193 -8.95 5.95 -6.02
C LYS A 193 -7.48 5.64 -6.27
N THR A 194 -6.83 6.38 -7.16
CA THR A 194 -5.36 6.41 -7.27
C THR A 194 -4.77 7.77 -6.95
N SER A 195 -3.45 7.84 -6.88
CA SER A 195 -2.69 9.08 -7.02
C SER A 195 -3.01 9.73 -8.36
N ASN A 196 -2.83 11.05 -8.43
CA ASN A 196 -3.00 11.82 -9.67
C ASN A 196 -1.75 11.78 -10.55
N GLU A 197 -0.60 11.49 -9.96
CA GLU A 197 0.70 11.43 -10.62
C GLU A 197 1.25 10.00 -10.57
N PRO A 198 2.03 9.59 -11.59
CA PRO A 198 2.65 8.28 -11.64
C PRO A 198 3.77 8.12 -10.61
N LEU A 199 4.13 6.88 -10.31
CA LEU A 199 5.16 6.52 -9.32
C LEU A 199 6.52 7.16 -9.60
N LYS A 200 6.91 7.32 -10.88
CA LYS A 200 8.16 8.00 -11.26
C LYS A 200 8.23 9.46 -10.81
N SER A 201 7.10 10.09 -10.49
CA SER A 201 7.07 11.44 -9.93
C SER A 201 7.31 11.44 -8.40
N GLY A 202 7.61 10.27 -7.82
CA GLY A 202 7.75 10.08 -6.37
C GLY A 202 6.41 9.99 -5.63
N ASN A 203 5.28 10.05 -6.34
CA ASN A 203 3.95 10.05 -5.75
C ASN A 203 3.47 8.61 -5.51
N ALA A 204 3.40 8.23 -4.24
CA ALA A 204 2.90 6.93 -3.80
C ALA A 204 2.03 7.06 -2.56
N SER A 205 1.17 8.08 -2.54
CA SER A 205 0.12 8.24 -1.54
C SER A 205 -1.24 8.48 -2.19
N VAL A 206 -2.29 8.03 -1.49
CA VAL A 206 -3.68 8.29 -1.85
C VAL A 206 -4.41 8.72 -0.60
N ASP A 207 -5.01 9.90 -0.68
CA ASP A 207 -5.91 10.42 0.34
C ASP A 207 -7.32 10.52 -0.24
N ILE A 208 -8.29 9.96 0.49
CA ILE A 208 -9.72 10.03 0.21
C ILE A 208 -10.37 10.66 1.44
N GLU A 209 -10.87 11.87 1.27
CA GLU A 209 -11.73 12.52 2.25
C GLU A 209 -13.18 12.15 1.96
N ASN A 210 -14.00 12.02 3.01
CA ASN A 210 -15.43 11.75 2.89
C ASN A 210 -15.73 10.55 1.98
N ALA A 211 -15.10 9.40 2.27
CA ALA A 211 -15.27 8.19 1.45
C ALA A 211 -16.73 7.66 1.43
N ASN A 212 -17.62 8.23 2.27
CA ASN A 212 -19.04 7.90 2.40
C ASN A 212 -19.24 6.38 2.59
N LEU A 213 -18.47 5.81 3.52
CA LEU A 213 -18.52 4.40 3.83
C LEU A 213 -19.63 4.12 4.84
N ASP A 214 -20.40 3.08 4.58
CA ASP A 214 -21.32 2.54 5.57
C ASP A 214 -20.57 1.96 6.77
N ILE A 215 -21.30 1.73 7.87
CA ILE A 215 -20.75 1.03 9.03
C ILE A 215 -20.61 -0.44 8.66
N GLY A 216 -19.43 -1.01 8.89
CA GLY A 216 -19.18 -2.41 8.54
C GLY A 216 -17.70 -2.76 8.49
N ALA A 217 -17.42 -4.05 8.28
CA ALA A 217 -16.07 -4.52 8.02
C ALA A 217 -15.72 -4.37 6.52
N TYR A 218 -14.44 -4.12 6.27
CA TYR A 218 -13.90 -3.95 4.94
C TYR A 218 -12.57 -4.70 4.80
N LYS A 219 -12.30 -5.15 3.58
CA LYS A 219 -10.96 -5.54 3.15
C LYS A 219 -10.36 -4.43 2.30
N ALA A 220 -9.18 -3.97 2.68
CA ALA A 220 -8.44 -2.93 2.01
C ALA A 220 -7.31 -3.51 1.14
N TYR A 221 -7.22 -3.02 -0.08
CA TYR A 221 -6.28 -3.47 -1.09
C TYR A 221 -5.45 -2.28 -1.59
N ALA A 222 -4.13 -2.40 -1.57
CA ALA A 222 -3.23 -1.48 -2.25
C ALA A 222 -2.88 -2.06 -3.63
N PHE A 223 -2.76 -1.20 -4.65
CA PHE A 223 -2.51 -1.65 -6.02
C PHE A 223 -1.83 -0.56 -6.85
N LEU A 224 -1.41 -0.93 -8.07
CA LEU A 224 -0.95 0.01 -9.09
C LEU A 224 -1.88 -0.03 -10.28
N SER A 225 -2.18 1.11 -10.89
CA SER A 225 -3.01 1.19 -12.10
C SER A 225 -2.25 1.78 -13.26
N SER A 226 -2.50 1.29 -14.48
CA SER A 226 -1.94 1.87 -15.70
C SER A 226 -2.52 3.25 -16.06
N VAL A 227 -3.59 3.68 -15.38
CA VAL A 227 -4.26 4.97 -15.61
C VAL A 227 -4.70 5.56 -14.26
N PRO A 228 -4.84 6.89 -14.14
CA PRO A 228 -5.35 7.49 -12.91
C PRO A 228 -6.85 7.20 -12.75
N LEU A 229 -7.28 6.94 -11.52
CA LEU A 229 -8.67 6.73 -11.13
C LEU A 229 -9.16 7.86 -10.24
N ALA A 230 -10.19 8.56 -10.70
CA ALA A 230 -10.98 9.42 -9.83
C ALA A 230 -11.80 8.55 -8.84
N LEU A 231 -12.16 9.14 -7.69
CA LEU A 231 -12.90 8.46 -6.63
C LEU A 231 -14.16 7.79 -7.19
N ASN A 232 -14.23 6.46 -7.06
CA ASN A 232 -15.36 5.61 -7.47
C ASN A 232 -15.79 5.74 -8.94
N ARG A 233 -14.88 6.23 -9.80
CA ARG A 233 -15.14 6.37 -11.24
C ARG A 233 -14.21 5.41 -11.99
N PRO A 234 -14.72 4.25 -12.45
CA PRO A 234 -13.89 3.29 -13.17
C PRO A 234 -13.48 3.86 -14.54
N PRO A 235 -12.27 3.53 -15.03
CA PRO A 235 -11.84 3.93 -16.36
C PRO A 235 -12.37 2.95 -17.40
N VAL A 236 -12.44 3.37 -18.67
CA VAL A 236 -12.91 2.53 -19.78
C VAL A 236 -12.00 1.32 -20.04
N LYS A 237 -10.69 1.45 -19.77
CA LYS A 237 -9.69 0.38 -19.94
C LYS A 237 -8.47 0.64 -19.06
N ALA A 238 -8.09 -0.33 -18.23
CA ALA A 238 -6.91 -0.25 -17.39
C ALA A 238 -6.35 -1.64 -17.07
N ILE A 239 -5.06 -1.69 -16.76
CA ILE A 239 -4.40 -2.85 -16.14
C ILE A 239 -4.13 -2.49 -14.69
N TYR A 240 -4.44 -3.41 -13.79
CA TYR A 240 -4.22 -3.26 -12.36
C TYR A 240 -3.19 -4.29 -11.91
N TYR A 241 -2.13 -3.83 -11.26
CA TYR A 241 -1.06 -4.68 -10.76
C TYR A 241 -1.16 -4.79 -9.24
N THR A 242 -0.89 -5.99 -8.72
CA THR A 242 -0.72 -6.19 -7.27
C THR A 242 0.60 -5.58 -6.81
N ILE A 243 0.82 -5.50 -5.51
CA ILE A 243 2.05 -5.03 -4.88
C ILE A 243 2.73 -6.21 -4.20
N HIS A 244 4.01 -6.42 -4.53
CA HIS A 244 4.80 -7.50 -3.97
C HIS A 244 4.80 -7.48 -2.42
N GLY A 245 4.57 -8.65 -1.81
CA GLY A 245 4.57 -8.79 -0.35
C GLY A 245 3.42 -8.09 0.38
N PHE A 246 2.43 -7.53 -0.34
CA PHE A 246 1.22 -7.00 0.26
C PHE A 246 0.13 -8.08 0.32
N SER A 247 -0.58 -8.10 1.45
CA SER A 247 -1.81 -8.88 1.63
C SER A 247 -2.91 -7.91 2.05
N ALA A 248 -4.15 -8.21 1.64
CA ALA A 248 -5.31 -7.40 2.01
C ALA A 248 -5.37 -7.21 3.54
N SER A 249 -5.67 -5.98 3.96
CA SER A 249 -5.81 -5.63 5.38
C SER A 249 -7.28 -5.59 5.76
N GLU A 250 -7.64 -6.26 6.86
CA GLU A 250 -8.99 -6.16 7.42
C GLU A 250 -9.11 -4.92 8.29
N THR A 251 -10.26 -4.26 8.21
CA THR A 251 -10.54 -3.00 8.91
C THR A 251 -12.04 -2.83 9.09
N LYS A 252 -12.47 -1.89 9.93
CA LYS A 252 -13.87 -1.66 10.25
C LYS A 252 -14.17 -0.16 10.35
N VAL A 253 -15.24 0.27 9.71
CA VAL A 253 -15.83 1.59 9.94
C VAL A 253 -16.88 1.44 11.03
N THR A 254 -16.82 2.29 12.05
CA THR A 254 -17.71 2.26 13.22
C THR A 254 -18.65 3.47 13.22
N SER A 255 -19.77 3.35 13.94
CA SER A 255 -20.63 4.51 14.17
C SER A 255 -19.93 5.50 15.09
N ASN A 256 -20.29 6.79 14.98
CA ASN A 256 -19.85 7.80 15.95
C ASN A 256 -20.32 7.50 17.38
N GLN A 257 -21.36 6.70 17.59
CA GLN A 257 -21.83 6.30 18.93
C GLN A 257 -20.79 5.47 19.70
N TYR A 258 -20.01 4.63 19.02
CA TYR A 258 -18.89 3.92 19.65
C TYR A 258 -17.76 4.88 20.08
N ASN A 259 -17.58 5.99 19.37
CA ASN A 259 -16.69 7.08 19.81
C ASN A 259 -17.29 7.86 20.99
N ILE A 260 -18.62 8.04 21.06
CA ILE A 260 -19.28 8.62 22.24
C ILE A 260 -18.98 7.75 23.46
N GLU A 261 -19.21 6.43 23.42
CA GLU A 261 -18.95 5.55 24.57
C GLU A 261 -17.46 5.42 24.92
N LYS A 262 -16.57 5.56 23.93
CA LYS A 262 -15.11 5.53 24.13
C LYS A 262 -14.57 6.79 24.81
N TYR A 263 -15.08 7.96 24.42
CA TYR A 263 -14.54 9.26 24.84
C TYR A 263 -15.45 10.03 25.79
N TYR A 264 -16.69 9.62 25.99
CA TYR A 264 -17.67 10.32 26.81
C TYR A 264 -18.31 9.35 27.79
N VAL A 265 -18.35 9.74 29.05
CA VAL A 265 -19.10 9.05 30.10
C VAL A 265 -20.19 9.99 30.58
N ILE A 266 -21.44 9.59 30.39
CA ILE A 266 -22.63 10.32 30.86
C ILE A 266 -23.27 9.48 31.96
N GLN A 267 -23.39 10.05 33.16
CA GLN A 267 -24.06 9.42 34.30
C GLN A 267 -25.20 10.32 34.74
N ALA A 268 -26.39 9.75 34.92
CA ALA A 268 -27.55 10.44 35.47
C ALA A 268 -28.07 9.65 36.67
N TYR A 269 -28.35 10.34 37.78
CA TYR A 269 -28.94 9.73 38.97
C TYR A 269 -29.72 10.76 39.79
N GLU A 270 -30.75 10.29 40.49
CA GLU A 270 -31.54 11.11 41.41
C GLU A 270 -30.79 11.29 42.74
N THR A 271 -30.77 12.52 43.26
CA THR A 271 -30.17 12.82 44.55
C THR A 271 -31.15 12.56 45.69
N ILE A 272 -30.66 12.54 46.94
CA ILE A 272 -31.50 12.37 48.14
C ILE A 272 -32.55 13.50 48.28
N LYS A 273 -32.35 14.63 47.58
CA LYS A 273 -33.27 15.77 47.56
C LYS A 273 -34.30 15.70 46.42
N GLY A 274 -34.25 14.68 45.58
CA GLY A 274 -35.15 14.50 44.42
C GLY A 274 -34.73 15.27 43.16
N GLU A 275 -33.52 15.84 43.14
CA GLU A 275 -32.96 16.52 41.95
C GLU A 275 -32.29 15.49 41.03
N ILE A 276 -32.33 15.68 39.71
CA ILE A 276 -31.61 14.79 38.78
C ILE A 276 -30.21 15.36 38.54
N CYS A 277 -29.19 14.66 39.04
CA CYS A 277 -27.79 15.00 38.79
C CYS A 277 -27.31 14.34 37.51
N VAL A 278 -26.81 15.13 36.56
CA VAL A 278 -26.15 14.64 35.35
C VAL A 278 -24.67 15.02 35.40
N LYS A 279 -23.81 14.01 35.23
CA LYS A 279 -22.36 14.16 35.10
C LYS A 279 -21.91 13.76 33.71
N ILE A 280 -21.09 14.60 33.11
CA ILE A 280 -20.44 14.34 31.82
C ILE A 280 -18.94 14.38 32.05
N LYS A 281 -18.24 13.37 31.56
CA LYS A 281 -16.78 13.33 31.52
C LYS A 281 -16.34 13.06 30.10
N ILE A 282 -15.41 13.87 29.60
CA ILE A 282 -14.73 13.63 28.33
C ILE A 282 -13.35 13.04 28.63
N ASP A 283 -12.99 11.93 27.98
CA ASP A 283 -11.68 11.32 28.11
C ASP A 283 -10.59 12.24 27.57
N LYS A 284 -9.45 12.31 28.27
CA LYS A 284 -8.32 13.18 27.90
C LYS A 284 -7.76 12.90 26.49
N SER A 285 -7.99 11.69 25.96
CA SER A 285 -7.53 11.27 24.64
C SER A 285 -8.47 11.67 23.50
N TYR A 286 -9.55 12.43 23.79
CA TYR A 286 -10.45 12.95 22.78
C TYR A 286 -9.73 13.93 21.83
N PRO A 287 -9.70 13.67 20.51
CA PRO A 287 -8.90 14.45 19.56
C PRO A 287 -9.54 15.78 19.15
N GLY A 288 -10.84 15.98 19.40
CA GLY A 288 -11.61 17.12 18.88
C GLY A 288 -11.46 18.45 19.64
N GLY A 289 -10.58 18.53 20.64
CA GLY A 289 -10.40 19.73 21.46
C GLY A 289 -11.62 20.08 22.31
N SER A 290 -11.75 21.36 22.70
CA SER A 290 -12.88 21.87 23.47
C SER A 290 -14.13 22.07 22.59
N THR A 291 -15.31 21.78 23.14
CA THR A 291 -16.60 21.94 22.44
C THR A 291 -17.53 22.87 23.23
N ASN A 292 -18.28 23.71 22.52
CA ASN A 292 -19.21 24.68 23.11
C ASN A 292 -20.69 24.27 23.00
N ASN A 293 -20.99 23.07 22.48
CA ASN A 293 -22.35 22.66 22.13
C ASN A 293 -22.67 21.25 22.65
N PHE A 294 -22.51 21.02 23.96
CA PHE A 294 -22.91 19.75 24.57
C PHE A 294 -24.28 19.89 25.25
N TYR A 295 -25.31 19.42 24.57
CA TYR A 295 -26.70 19.58 24.98
C TYR A 295 -27.24 18.32 25.67
N VAL A 296 -27.88 18.49 26.83
CA VAL A 296 -28.56 17.44 27.59
C VAL A 296 -30.02 17.81 27.77
N MET A 297 -30.92 16.86 27.51
CA MET A 297 -32.35 16.98 27.78
C MET A 297 -32.78 15.97 28.84
N LEU A 298 -33.45 16.44 29.89
CA LEU A 298 -34.21 15.62 30.82
C LEU A 298 -35.65 15.55 30.36
N ARG A 299 -36.07 14.35 29.96
CA ARG A 299 -37.37 14.07 29.34
C ARG A 299 -38.14 13.01 30.10
N PHE A 300 -39.47 13.04 29.99
CA PHE A 300 -40.29 11.95 30.49
C PHE A 300 -40.07 10.70 29.65
N SER A 301 -40.13 9.51 30.25
CA SER A 301 -39.94 8.26 29.50
C SER A 301 -41.03 7.99 28.44
N SER A 302 -42.14 8.73 28.50
CA SER A 302 -43.26 8.64 27.56
C SER A 302 -43.16 9.61 26.38
N THR A 303 -42.14 10.47 26.29
CA THR A 303 -41.98 11.42 25.19
C THR A 303 -40.98 10.91 24.16
N GLU A 304 -41.29 11.10 22.88
CA GLU A 304 -40.41 10.75 21.77
C GLU A 304 -39.18 11.68 21.73
N MET A 305 -37.99 11.15 21.46
CA MET A 305 -36.72 11.92 21.53
C MET A 305 -36.70 13.19 20.68
N ASP A 306 -37.36 13.17 19.52
CA ASP A 306 -37.39 14.29 18.56
C ASP A 306 -38.63 15.18 18.67
N SER A 307 -39.53 14.88 19.62
CA SER A 307 -40.74 15.69 19.83
C SER A 307 -40.39 17.02 20.52
N PRO A 308 -41.17 18.11 20.29
CA PRO A 308 -41.01 19.36 21.03
C PRO A 308 -41.07 19.12 22.54
N MET A 309 -40.25 19.84 23.31
CA MET A 309 -40.26 19.71 24.77
C MET A 309 -41.60 20.12 25.36
N ILE A 310 -42.11 19.31 26.29
CA ILE A 310 -43.37 19.58 26.99
C ILE A 310 -43.12 20.19 28.37
N LYS A 311 -44.17 20.77 28.97
CA LYS A 311 -44.10 21.38 30.30
C LYS A 311 -43.64 20.33 31.33
N GLY A 312 -42.54 20.61 32.01
CA GLY A 312 -41.92 19.72 33.00
C GLY A 312 -40.65 19.02 32.51
N GLU A 313 -40.37 19.04 31.20
CA GLU A 313 -39.06 18.65 30.67
C GLU A 313 -38.08 19.83 30.76
N GLN A 314 -36.80 19.53 30.96
CA GLN A 314 -35.74 20.52 31.09
C GLN A 314 -34.59 20.22 30.15
N ALA A 315 -33.83 21.25 29.79
CA ALA A 315 -32.66 21.09 28.97
C ALA A 315 -31.56 22.04 29.43
N TYR A 316 -30.32 21.61 29.24
CA TYR A 316 -29.14 22.35 29.62
C TYR A 316 -28.06 22.19 28.56
N ASN A 317 -27.38 23.29 28.26
CA ASN A 317 -26.21 23.29 27.38
C ASN A 317 -24.96 23.51 28.23
N PHE A 318 -24.02 22.58 28.17
CA PHE A 318 -22.70 22.77 28.75
C PHE A 318 -21.84 23.54 27.75
N GLU A 319 -21.42 24.73 28.16
CA GLU A 319 -20.49 25.56 27.42
C GLU A 319 -19.04 25.20 27.81
N HIS A 320 -18.12 25.32 26.86
CA HIS A 320 -16.67 25.15 27.08
C HIS A 320 -16.26 23.82 27.72
N VAL A 321 -16.75 22.71 27.17
CA VAL A 321 -16.46 21.35 27.64
C VAL A 321 -15.11 20.88 27.09
N ASN A 322 -14.14 20.67 27.98
CA ASN A 322 -12.76 20.32 27.69
C ASN A 322 -12.49 18.82 27.94
N PRO A 323 -11.63 18.18 27.13
CA PRO A 323 -11.14 16.83 27.41
C PRO A 323 -10.43 16.72 28.76
N GLY A 324 -10.69 15.65 29.49
CA GLY A 324 -10.11 15.38 30.81
C GLY A 324 -10.86 16.01 31.98
N GLU A 325 -11.83 16.88 31.73
CA GLU A 325 -12.64 17.52 32.77
C GLU A 325 -13.97 16.78 32.99
N THR A 326 -14.59 17.02 34.16
CA THR A 326 -15.91 16.48 34.51
C THR A 326 -16.84 17.63 34.85
N TYR A 327 -18.00 17.63 34.21
CA TYR A 327 -19.01 18.67 34.33
C TYR A 327 -20.24 18.07 35.00
N THR A 328 -20.87 18.84 35.88
CA THR A 328 -22.05 18.40 36.64
C THR A 328 -23.13 19.46 36.52
N HIS A 329 -24.37 19.01 36.26
CA HIS A 329 -25.55 19.85 36.31
C HIS A 329 -26.65 19.15 37.12
N PHE A 330 -27.47 19.95 37.80
CA PHE A 330 -28.62 19.48 38.57
C PHE A 330 -29.87 20.07 37.93
N PHE A 331 -30.78 19.19 37.52
CA PHE A 331 -32.10 19.49 37.00
C PHE A 331 -33.14 19.48 38.12
#